data_AF-A0A9N9GQ46-F1
#
_entry.id   AF-A0A9N9GQ46-F1
#
_cell.length_a   1.000
_cell.length_b   1.000
_cell.length_c   1.000
_cell.angle_alpha   90.00
_cell.angle_beta   90.00
_cell.angle_gamma   90.00
#
_symmetry.space_group_name_H-M   'P 1'
#
loop_
_entity.id
_entity.type
_entity.pdbx_description
1 polymer ?
#
loop_
_entity_poly.entity_id
_entity_poly.type
_entity_poly.pdbx_seq_one_letter_code
_entity_poly.pdbx_strand_id
1 'polypeptide(L)'
;MNVFKSDSHLALLIYPDAESYNTLRIALSPLIRDLDDIKNEFINKNGYKWKIKLYIFADWKFLSICLGHKSANSVNFCLWCLINKSQNGIEVFETNNNNKQDN
;
A
#
# COMPACT_ATOMS: atom_id res chain seq x y z
N MET A 1 3.60 -21.09 11.11
CA MET A 1 3.59 -19.82 11.87
C MET A 1 2.15 -19.54 12.26
N ASN A 2 1.81 -19.66 13.55
CA ASN A 2 0.43 -19.55 14.02
C ASN A 2 0.09 -18.06 14.23
N VAL A 3 -0.60 -17.45 13.28
CA VAL A 3 -0.94 -16.01 13.28
C VAL A 3 -1.80 -15.64 14.51
N PHE A 4 -2.42 -16.62 15.15
CA PHE A 4 -3.30 -16.42 16.31
C PHE A 4 -2.58 -16.41 17.67
N LYS A 5 -1.26 -16.65 17.71
CA LYS A 5 -0.47 -16.62 18.95
C LYS A 5 0.84 -15.87 18.73
N SER A 6 0.76 -14.54 18.78
CA SER A 6 1.91 -13.66 18.89
C SER A 6 1.69 -12.74 20.09
N ASP A 7 2.65 -12.76 21.02
CA ASP A 7 2.60 -11.96 22.26
C ASP A 7 2.76 -10.45 22.02
N SER A 8 2.84 -9.99 20.77
CA SER A 8 3.07 -8.57 20.42
C SER A 8 2.51 -8.13 19.05
N HIS A 9 1.68 -8.94 18.38
CA HIS A 9 1.01 -8.54 17.13
C HIS A 9 -0.50 -8.43 17.31
N LEU A 10 -1.01 -7.20 17.31
CA LEU A 10 -2.45 -6.94 17.21
C LEU A 10 -2.84 -6.96 15.72
N ALA A 11 -3.57 -7.99 15.30
CA ALA A 11 -4.21 -8.01 13.98
C ALA A 11 -5.57 -7.32 14.05
N LEU A 12 -5.73 -6.19 13.36
CA LEU A 12 -6.99 -5.45 13.30
C LEU A 12 -7.97 -6.01 12.25
N LEU A 13 -7.43 -6.61 11.18
CA LEU A 13 -8.22 -7.15 10.07
C LEU A 13 -7.53 -8.39 9.52
N ILE A 14 -8.32 -9.44 9.29
CA ILE A 14 -7.90 -10.64 8.57
C ILE A 14 -8.92 -10.87 7.47
N TYR A 15 -8.47 -10.94 6.22
CA TYR A 15 -9.33 -11.19 5.06
C TYR A 15 -8.81 -12.40 4.28
N PRO A 16 -9.61 -13.48 4.12
CA PRO A 16 -9.12 -14.78 3.65
C PRO A 16 -9.08 -14.96 2.12
N ASP A 17 -9.02 -13.87 1.35
CA ASP A 17 -9.12 -13.90 -0.12
C ASP A 17 -7.87 -13.29 -0.78
N ALA A 18 -7.82 -13.34 -2.11
CA ALA A 18 -6.73 -12.81 -2.90
C ALA A 18 -6.51 -11.31 -2.68
N GLU A 19 -5.24 -10.93 -2.57
CA GLU A 19 -4.81 -9.53 -2.43
C GLU A 19 -5.07 -8.77 -3.74
N SER A 20 -6.27 -8.18 -3.86
CA SER A 20 -6.70 -7.37 -4.99
C SER A 20 -7.28 -6.04 -4.52
N TYR A 21 -7.30 -5.04 -5.40
CA TYR A 21 -7.88 -3.72 -5.08
C TYR A 21 -9.33 -3.82 -4.59
N ASN A 22 -10.18 -4.58 -5.29
CA ASN A 22 -11.60 -4.70 -4.93
C ASN A 22 -11.77 -5.40 -3.58
N THR A 23 -11.00 -6.47 -3.37
CA THR A 23 -11.00 -7.24 -2.14
C THR A 23 -10.57 -6.40 -0.94
N LEU A 24 -9.42 -5.72 -1.06
CA LEU A 24 -8.90 -4.83 -0.01
C LEU A 24 -9.84 -3.67 0.26
N ARG A 25 -10.46 -3.08 -0.77
CA ARG A 25 -11.43 -1.99 -0.61
C ARG A 25 -12.62 -2.41 0.25
N ILE A 26 -13.16 -3.61 0.03
CA ILE A 26 -14.28 -4.13 0.82
C ILE A 26 -13.79 -4.44 2.25
N ALA A 27 -12.66 -5.14 2.37
CA ALA A 27 -12.11 -5.57 3.65
C ALA A 27 -11.75 -4.39 4.58
N LEU A 28 -11.15 -3.33 4.03
CA LEU A 28 -10.69 -2.15 4.78
C LEU A 28 -11.78 -1.11 5.01
N SER A 29 -12.93 -1.19 4.33
CA SER A 29 -13.99 -0.19 4.44
C SER A 29 -14.48 0.08 5.88
N PRO A 30 -14.63 -0.94 6.77
CA PRO A 30 -14.94 -0.69 8.18
C PRO A 30 -13.81 0.07 8.89
N LEU A 31 -12.56 -0.38 8.74
CA LEU A 31 -11.40 0.26 9.39
C LEU A 31 -11.23 1.71 8.96
N ILE A 32 -11.41 2.00 7.67
CA ILE A 32 -11.31 3.38 7.14
C ILE A 32 -12.36 4.28 7.79
N ARG A 33 -13.60 3.79 7.96
CA ARG A 33 -14.66 4.57 8.63
C ARG A 33 -14.29 4.86 10.09
N ASP A 34 -13.83 3.85 10.83
CA ASP A 34 -13.42 4.03 12.22
C ASP A 34 -12.26 5.03 12.35
N LEU A 35 -11.30 4.98 11.42
CA LEU A 35 -10.17 5.93 11.38
C LEU A 35 -10.62 7.36 11.04
N ASP A 36 -11.57 7.53 10.11
CA ASP A 36 -12.13 8.84 9.78
C ASP A 36 -12.90 9.44 10.97
N ASP A 37 -13.67 8.63 11.69
CA ASP A 37 -14.38 9.06 12.90
C ASP A 37 -13.39 9.53 13.98
N ILE A 38 -12.35 8.74 14.25
CA ILE A 38 -11.30 9.07 15.24
C ILE A 38 -10.52 10.32 14.84
N LYS A 39 -10.28 10.52 13.55
CA LYS A 39 -9.58 11.70 13.02
C LYS A 39 -10.37 12.98 13.26
N ASN A 40 -11.70 12.92 13.20
CA ASN A 40 -12.57 14.08 13.38
C ASN A 40 -12.65 14.50 14.86
N GLU A 41 -12.95 13.58 15.76
CA GLU A 41 -12.96 13.86 17.20
C GLU A 41 -12.88 12.56 18.02
N PHE A 42 -11.89 12.46 18.91
CA PHE A 42 -11.81 11.37 19.88
C PHE A 42 -12.05 11.89 21.30
N ILE A 43 -13.13 11.41 21.93
CA ILE A 43 -13.47 11.69 23.32
C ILE A 43 -13.19 10.43 24.13
N ASN A 44 -12.29 10.53 25.12
CA ASN A 44 -12.01 9.39 26.00
C ASN A 44 -13.10 9.21 27.06
N LYS A 45 -13.05 8.10 27.81
CA LYS A 45 -14.03 7.77 28.87
C LYS A 45 -14.15 8.83 29.97
N ASN A 46 -13.15 9.70 30.12
CA ASN A 46 -13.11 10.77 31.11
C ASN A 46 -13.62 12.11 30.54
N GLY A 47 -14.10 12.14 29.29
CA GLY A 47 -14.63 13.34 28.63
C GLY A 47 -13.58 14.24 27.98
N TYR A 48 -12.29 13.87 27.99
CA TYR A 48 -11.25 14.66 27.35
C TYR A 48 -11.26 14.47 25.84
N LYS A 49 -11.21 15.60 25.11
CA LYS A 49 -11.09 15.67 23.66
C LYS A 49 -9.64 15.61 23.23
N TRP A 50 -9.33 14.71 22.30
CA TRP A 50 -8.00 14.53 21.73
C TRP A 50 -8.01 14.85 20.25
N LYS A 51 -7.02 15.65 19.83
CA LYS A 51 -6.72 15.86 18.42
C LYS A 51 -5.82 14.74 17.93
N ILE A 52 -6.35 13.88 17.07
CA ILE A 52 -5.61 12.74 16.53
C ILE A 52 -5.03 13.09 15.17
N LYS A 53 -3.75 12.73 14.95
CA LYS A 53 -3.11 12.77 13.64
C LYS A 53 -2.65 11.38 13.28
N LEU A 54 -3.24 10.84 12.21
CA LEU A 54 -2.94 9.51 11.72
C LEU A 54 -1.76 9.55 10.75
N TYR A 55 -0.87 8.57 10.88
CA TYR A 55 0.23 8.31 9.96
C TYR A 55 0.14 6.84 9.55
N ILE A 56 0.02 6.58 8.25
CA ILE A 56 -0.11 5.23 7.71
C ILE A 56 1.19 4.89 6.98
N PHE A 57 1.76 3.73 7.33
CA PHE A 57 2.92 3.15 6.67
C PHE A 57 2.59 1.72 6.28
N ALA A 58 2.90 1.35 5.05
CA ALA A 58 2.73 0.00 4.54
C ALA A 58 3.82 -0.27 3.50
N ASP A 59 4.03 -1.54 3.19
CA ASP A 59 4.96 -1.91 2.13
C ASP A 59 4.48 -1.36 0.77
N TRP A 60 5.43 -1.13 -0.13
CA TRP A 60 5.15 -0.52 -1.43
C TRP A 60 4.15 -1.35 -2.26
N LYS A 61 4.22 -2.69 -2.17
CA LYS A 61 3.32 -3.56 -2.95
C LYS A 61 1.88 -3.38 -2.47
N PHE A 62 1.64 -3.41 -1.17
CA PHE A 62 0.32 -3.14 -0.59
C PHE A 62 -0.22 -1.76 -1.01
N LEU A 63 0.58 -0.71 -0.86
CA LEU A 63 0.20 0.65 -1.28
C LEU A 63 -0.11 0.73 -2.78
N SER A 64 0.66 0.03 -3.62
CA SER A 64 0.43 0.00 -5.06
C SER A 64 -0.94 -0.60 -5.41
N ILE A 65 -1.35 -1.65 -4.71
CA ILE A 65 -2.66 -2.29 -4.91
C ILE A 65 -3.77 -1.36 -4.42
N CYS A 66 -3.64 -0.75 -3.24
CA CYS A 66 -4.61 0.20 -2.71
C CYS A 66 -4.81 1.43 -3.62
N LEU A 67 -3.76 1.87 -4.31
CA LEU A 67 -3.81 2.99 -5.26
C LEU A 67 -4.21 2.57 -6.69
N GLY A 68 -4.47 1.29 -6.93
CA GLY A 68 -4.91 0.78 -8.23
C GLY A 68 -3.81 0.66 -9.28
N HIS A 69 -2.53 0.61 -8.88
CA HIS A 69 -1.43 0.35 -9.80
C HIS A 69 -1.46 -1.11 -10.27
N LYS A 70 -1.16 -1.31 -11.56
CA LYS A 70 -1.21 -2.63 -12.20
C LYS A 70 0.03 -3.50 -11.92
N SER A 71 1.21 -2.88 -11.72
CA SER A 71 2.47 -3.58 -11.52
C SER A 71 3.58 -2.61 -11.11
N ALA A 72 4.60 -3.10 -10.40
CA ALA A 72 5.86 -2.39 -10.14
C ALA A 72 6.60 -1.95 -11.40
N ASN A 73 6.37 -2.67 -12.50
CA ASN A 73 7.04 -2.42 -13.76
C ASN A 73 6.32 -1.37 -14.62
N SER A 74 5.23 -0.77 -14.14
CA SER A 74 4.53 0.28 -14.88
C SER A 74 5.46 1.45 -15.21
N VAL A 75 5.17 2.08 -16.35
CA VAL A 75 5.87 3.28 -16.82
C VAL A 75 5.87 4.38 -15.75
N ASN A 76 4.79 4.47 -14.97
CA ASN A 76 4.68 5.31 -13.78
C ASN A 76 4.74 4.42 -12.53
N PHE A 77 5.94 4.20 -11.98
CA PHE A 77 6.15 3.33 -10.82
C PHE A 77 6.03 4.08 -9.47
N CYS A 78 6.27 5.40 -9.49
CA CYS A 78 6.17 6.22 -8.29
C CYS A 78 4.71 6.33 -7.87
N LEU A 79 4.41 6.00 -6.61
CA LEU A 79 3.06 6.07 -6.06
C LEU A 79 2.59 7.51 -5.81
N TRP A 80 3.54 8.44 -5.70
CA TRP A 80 3.28 9.83 -5.31
C TRP A 80 3.57 10.84 -6.42
N CYS A 81 4.15 10.40 -7.54
CA CYS A 81 4.56 11.28 -8.62
C CYS A 81 4.18 10.69 -9.98
N LEU A 82 3.77 11.57 -10.89
CA LEU A 82 3.58 11.23 -12.30
C LEU A 82 4.93 11.29 -13.03
N ILE A 83 5.85 10.40 -12.66
CA ILE A 83 7.16 10.30 -13.29
C ILE A 83 7.19 9.06 -14.17
N ASN A 84 7.50 9.28 -15.44
CA ASN A 84 7.77 8.21 -16.38
C ASN A 84 9.18 7.64 -16.12
N LYS A 85 9.35 6.32 -16.21
CA LYS A 85 10.66 5.65 -16.23
C LYS A 85 11.67 6.33 -17.17
N SER A 86 11.24 6.85 -18.32
CA SER A 86 12.11 7.55 -19.28
C SER A 86 12.55 8.96 -18.87
N GLN A 87 11.90 9.56 -17.86
CA GLN A 87 12.19 10.91 -17.38
C GLN A 87 13.11 10.90 -16.15
N ASN A 88 13.17 9.78 -15.43
CA ASN A 88 14.22 9.55 -14.45
C ASN A 88 15.47 9.13 -15.23
N GLY A 89 16.40 10.06 -15.43
CA GLY A 89 17.68 9.87 -16.15
C GLY A 89 18.65 8.84 -15.56
N ILE A 90 18.15 7.64 -15.28
CA ILE A 90 18.93 6.42 -15.14
C ILE A 90 18.82 5.77 -16.52
N GLU A 91 19.85 5.98 -17.34
CA GLU A 91 20.14 5.05 -18.43
C GLU A 91 20.16 3.66 -17.80
N VAL A 92 19.08 2.90 -18.02
CA VAL A 92 19.17 1.45 -17.89
C VAL A 92 20.20 1.09 -18.94
N PHE A 93 21.41 0.77 -18.50
CA PHE A 93 22.34 0.00 -19.30
C PHE A 93 21.63 -1.31 -19.60
N GLU A 94 20.81 -1.30 -20.65
CA GLU A 94 20.53 -2.51 -21.40
C GLU A 94 21.91 -2.98 -21.85
N THR A 95 22.44 -3.97 -21.15
CA THR A 95 23.58 -4.74 -21.62
C THR A 95 23.24 -5.18 -23.03
N ASN A 96 23.84 -4.50 -24.00
CA ASN A 96 24.00 -4.95 -25.36
C ASN A 96 24.71 -6.30 -25.33
N ASN A 97 23.94 -7.39 -25.21
CA ASN A 97 24.38 -8.70 -25.65
C ASN A 97 23.92 -8.87 -27.10
N ASN A 98 24.81 -8.36 -27.96
CA ASN A 98 24.97 -8.58 -29.39
C ASN A 98 24.20 -9.75 -30.00
N ASN A 99 23.52 -9.42 -31.10
CA ASN A 99 23.44 -10.17 -32.36
C ASN A 99 24.11 -11.56 -32.38
N LYS A 100 23.27 -12.59 -32.54
CA LYS A 100 23.48 -13.74 -33.44
C LYS A 100 22.15 -13.96 -34.13
N GLN A 101 21.98 -13.48 -35.37
CA GLN A 101 22.05 -14.30 -36.60
C GLN A 101 21.43 -15.68 -36.40
N ASP A 102 20.31 -15.94 -37.08
CA ASP A 102 20.14 -17.10 -37.95
C ASP A 102 18.89 -16.89 -38.84
N ASN A 103 19.19 -16.70 -40.13
CA ASN A 103 18.42 -16.90 -41.38
C ASN A 103 16.92 -16.56 -41.47
#